data_AF-A0A0C3CJA8-F1
#
_entry.id   AF-A0A0C3CJA8-F1
#
_cell.length_a   1.000
_cell.length_b   1.000
_cell.length_c   1.000
_cell.angle_alpha   90.00
_cell.angle_beta   90.00
_cell.angle_gamma   90.00
#
_symmetry.space_group_name_H-M   'P 1'
#
loop_
_entity.id
_entity.type
_entity.pdbx_description
1 polymer ?
#
loop_
_entity_poly.entity_id
_entity_poly.type
_entity_poly.pdbx_seq_one_letter_code
_entity_poly.pdbx_strand_id
1 'polypeptide(L)'
;MPTHDLPLELWLEILSYLPRSTLHRMIGVNRILFELALDEKYEEIKFMADTTEMGYMFRQLEQSASIARRVKRLVIRPTFLPAMDIDYVENAVSSKLPAKANFLNCFRSSTVHIEEPFVAKKEDSTEEILRSGKRALKCCSNIQELTVVLHDHTLTSSFSSFLSSLWKADSIGPRLRKLHMHMTLSKFPIFLNPLINSPGHLRNLDAFSIDFAPSRFDVAFDYEQSKEAARDSYRALAPLRSFCWSLKQSLTAISISSHNTHDFATFLNDLPPHFPNLKKVELLAIFSLEAHQIAPLFRFLSDHSAQLEEVMIKPYPRQISFNHSDDSYAAWISDCVPNGFGTLVFPQLATFAVGLREHPKRHPDWSRWAGRNAKPVPNLSVMAPKLTRFIMNDLALSFERLSDILGTLAPGLEGIEFVATVLSPQLFDLLASKVPSVEMLAVEYKAISDFNITSQNQGSSAPGFLEAMRARRYPHWNLKLLRITTMSSCGQPHPNVWLMKNAAEAFSLEVQIDATYRCCCGDALRST
;
A
#
# COMPACT_ATOMS: atom_id res chain seq x y z
N MET A 1 -12.82 -47.07 -15.21
CA MET A 1 -13.91 -46.26 -15.80
C MET A 1 -13.50 -44.80 -15.68
N PRO A 2 -13.52 -44.01 -16.77
CA PRO A 2 -13.28 -42.57 -16.66
C PRO A 2 -14.36 -41.98 -15.76
N THR A 3 -13.96 -41.41 -14.62
CA THR A 3 -14.87 -40.62 -13.78
C THR A 3 -15.42 -39.50 -14.65
N HIS A 4 -16.75 -39.34 -14.69
CA HIS A 4 -17.36 -38.21 -15.37
C HIS A 4 -16.77 -36.92 -14.81
N ASP A 5 -16.08 -36.15 -15.65
CA ASP A 5 -15.50 -34.88 -15.26
C ASP A 5 -16.63 -33.97 -14.76
N LEU A 6 -16.47 -33.43 -13.55
CA LEU A 6 -17.39 -32.43 -13.01
C LEU A 6 -17.36 -31.19 -13.93
N PRO A 7 -18.52 -30.52 -14.15
CA PRO A 7 -18.58 -29.22 -14.82
C PRO A 7 -17.61 -28.20 -14.21
N LEU A 8 -17.09 -27.29 -15.05
CA LEU A 8 -16.11 -26.26 -14.65
C LEU A 8 -16.62 -25.43 -13.47
N GLU A 9 -17.91 -25.11 -13.48
CA GLU A 9 -18.58 -24.31 -12.48
C GLU A 9 -18.49 -24.97 -11.10
N LEU A 10 -18.64 -26.30 -11.02
CA LEU A 10 -18.51 -27.04 -9.77
C LEU A 10 -17.06 -27.05 -9.27
N TRP A 11 -16.08 -27.12 -10.16
CA TRP A 11 -14.67 -27.01 -9.76
C TRP A 11 -14.34 -25.62 -9.21
N LEU A 12 -14.80 -24.56 -9.87
CA LEU A 12 -14.60 -23.19 -9.40
C LEU A 12 -15.30 -22.95 -8.05
N GLU A 13 -16.50 -23.49 -7.88
CA GLU A 13 -17.24 -23.46 -6.61
C GLU A 13 -16.46 -24.20 -5.51
N ILE A 14 -16.01 -25.43 -5.75
CA ILE A 14 -15.16 -26.18 -4.80
C ILE A 14 -13.90 -25.40 -4.44
N LEU A 15 -13.22 -24.81 -5.43
CA LEU A 15 -12.01 -24.03 -5.21
C LEU A 15 -12.26 -22.75 -4.39
N SER A 16 -13.47 -22.18 -4.45
CA SER A 16 -13.83 -21.01 -3.65
C SER A 16 -13.82 -21.28 -2.14
N TYR A 17 -14.05 -22.54 -1.74
CA TYR A 17 -13.99 -22.99 -0.35
C TYR A 17 -12.57 -23.39 0.10
N LEU A 18 -11.64 -23.55 -0.85
CA LEU A 18 -10.28 -24.01 -0.55
C LEU A 18 -9.30 -22.84 -0.51
N PRO A 19 -8.29 -22.86 0.39
CA PRO A 19 -7.18 -21.93 0.31
C PRO A 19 -6.46 -22.06 -1.03
N ARG A 20 -6.06 -20.93 -1.64
CA ARG A 20 -5.35 -20.90 -2.93
C ARG A 20 -4.11 -21.82 -2.94
N SER A 21 -3.39 -21.88 -1.82
CA SER A 21 -2.23 -22.78 -1.63
C SER A 21 -2.52 -24.27 -1.84
N THR A 22 -3.78 -24.70 -1.73
CA THR A 22 -4.22 -26.08 -1.96
C THR A 22 -4.20 -26.44 -3.45
N LEU A 23 -4.38 -25.47 -4.34
CA LEU A 23 -4.53 -25.68 -5.78
C LEU A 23 -3.33 -26.41 -6.39
N HIS A 24 -2.11 -26.12 -5.92
CA HIS A 24 -0.89 -26.79 -6.37
C HIS A 24 -0.90 -28.30 -6.09
N ARG A 25 -1.56 -28.75 -5.02
CA ARG A 25 -1.68 -30.17 -4.68
C ARG A 25 -2.71 -30.90 -5.55
N MET A 26 -3.58 -30.14 -6.22
CA MET A 26 -4.66 -30.66 -7.06
C MET A 26 -4.27 -30.79 -8.55
N ILE A 27 -3.01 -30.48 -8.90
CA ILE A 27 -2.52 -30.47 -10.28
C ILE A 27 -2.69 -31.82 -11.01
N GLY A 28 -2.71 -32.93 -10.29
CA GLY A 28 -2.88 -34.28 -10.84
C GLY A 28 -4.32 -34.79 -10.88
N VAL A 29 -5.30 -34.04 -10.37
CA VAL A 29 -6.68 -34.51 -10.22
C VAL A 29 -7.45 -34.44 -11.53
N ASN A 30 -7.39 -33.29 -12.21
CA ASN A 30 -8.09 -33.04 -13.47
C ASN A 30 -7.34 -31.96 -14.28
N ARG A 31 -7.51 -31.94 -15.61
CA ARG A 31 -6.89 -30.96 -16.51
C ARG A 31 -7.23 -29.51 -16.17
N ILE A 32 -8.46 -29.18 -15.78
CA ILE A 32 -8.86 -27.81 -15.41
C ILE A 32 -8.06 -27.35 -14.20
N LEU A 33 -7.97 -28.20 -13.17
CA LEU A 33 -7.20 -27.91 -11.96
C LEU A 33 -5.71 -27.78 -12.27
N PHE A 34 -5.20 -28.59 -13.22
CA PHE A 34 -3.85 -28.42 -13.74
C PHE A 34 -3.63 -27.04 -14.34
N GLU A 35 -4.53 -26.58 -15.22
CA GLU A 35 -4.45 -25.27 -15.86
C GLU A 35 -4.51 -24.12 -14.83
N LEU A 36 -5.44 -24.18 -13.88
CA LEU A 36 -5.57 -23.19 -12.82
C LEU A 36 -4.35 -23.18 -11.89
N ALA A 37 -3.81 -24.36 -11.55
CA ALA A 37 -2.59 -24.48 -10.75
C ALA A 37 -1.38 -23.88 -11.47
N LEU A 38 -1.27 -24.06 -12.79
CA LEU A 38 -0.23 -23.41 -13.59
C LEU A 38 -0.42 -21.89 -13.66
N ASP A 39 -1.66 -21.42 -13.81
CA ASP A 39 -1.96 -19.99 -13.78
C ASP A 39 -1.54 -19.37 -12.45
N GLU A 40 -1.89 -19.97 -11.32
CA GLU A 40 -1.46 -19.48 -9.99
C GLU A 40 0.07 -19.52 -9.84
N LYS A 41 0.70 -20.65 -10.19
CA LYS A 41 2.15 -20.86 -10.05
C LYS A 41 2.98 -19.84 -10.85
N TYR A 42 2.54 -19.51 -12.07
CA TYR A 42 3.28 -18.65 -12.99
C TYR A 42 2.71 -17.22 -13.10
N GLU A 43 1.65 -16.89 -12.36
CA GLU A 43 1.03 -15.56 -12.36
C GLU A 43 2.04 -14.43 -12.08
N GLU A 44 3.00 -14.70 -11.19
CA GLU A 44 3.99 -13.74 -10.72
C GLU A 44 5.42 -14.26 -10.85
N ILE A 45 6.29 -13.46 -11.49
CA ILE A 45 7.74 -13.69 -11.49
C ILE A 45 8.39 -12.76 -10.48
N LYS A 46 9.18 -13.32 -9.57
CA LYS A 46 9.99 -12.56 -8.60
C LYS A 46 11.47 -12.61 -8.97
N PHE A 47 11.95 -11.64 -9.74
CA PHE A 47 13.37 -11.52 -10.06
C PHE A 47 14.13 -10.89 -8.90
N MET A 48 14.59 -11.73 -7.97
CA MET A 48 15.27 -11.29 -6.74
C MET A 48 16.78 -11.53 -6.76
N ALA A 49 17.19 -12.73 -7.14
CA ALA A 49 18.59 -13.15 -7.14
C ALA A 49 19.00 -13.67 -8.54
N ASP A 50 20.29 -13.64 -8.83
CA ASP A 50 20.92 -14.13 -10.05
C ASP A 50 21.27 -15.63 -9.93
N THR A 51 20.32 -16.43 -9.44
CA THR A 51 20.54 -17.86 -9.23
C THR A 51 20.32 -18.68 -10.50
N THR A 52 20.84 -19.91 -10.50
CA THR A 52 20.65 -20.85 -11.61
C THR A 52 19.16 -21.18 -11.82
N GLU A 53 18.35 -21.24 -10.75
CA GLU A 53 16.91 -21.45 -10.82
C GLU A 53 16.20 -20.30 -11.56
N MET A 54 16.61 -19.06 -11.32
CA MET A 54 16.09 -17.90 -12.06
C MET A 54 16.45 -17.98 -13.54
N GLY A 55 17.69 -18.38 -13.85
CA GLY A 55 18.12 -18.66 -15.22
C GLY A 55 17.27 -19.75 -15.90
N TYR A 56 16.95 -20.84 -15.20
CA TYR A 56 16.05 -21.88 -15.71
C TYR A 56 14.63 -21.36 -15.93
N MET A 57 14.11 -20.54 -15.01
CA MET A 57 12.79 -19.91 -15.15
C MET A 57 12.73 -19.04 -16.41
N PHE A 58 13.72 -18.17 -16.63
CA PHE A 58 13.76 -17.34 -17.84
C PHE A 58 13.89 -18.17 -19.12
N ARG A 59 14.72 -19.22 -19.14
CA ARG A 59 14.78 -20.15 -20.28
C ARG A 59 13.44 -20.85 -20.52
N GLN A 60 12.74 -21.26 -19.47
CA GLN A 60 11.42 -21.90 -19.58
C GLN A 60 10.40 -20.95 -20.19
N LEU A 61 10.38 -19.68 -19.77
CA LEU A 61 9.50 -18.64 -20.30
C LEU A 61 9.83 -18.29 -21.76
N GLU A 62 11.12 -18.27 -22.11
CA GLU A 62 11.59 -18.05 -23.48
C GLU A 62 11.15 -19.21 -24.41
N GLN A 63 11.22 -20.45 -23.94
CA GLN A 63 10.90 -21.65 -24.73
C GLN A 63 9.41 -21.97 -24.79
N SER A 64 8.63 -21.60 -23.75
CA SER A 64 7.24 -22.01 -23.61
C SER A 64 6.29 -20.82 -23.60
N ALA A 65 5.72 -20.52 -24.77
CA ALA A 65 4.73 -19.45 -24.92
C ALA A 65 3.48 -19.66 -24.05
N SER A 66 3.09 -20.91 -23.78
CA SER A 66 1.95 -21.22 -22.91
C SER A 66 2.20 -20.88 -21.46
N ILE A 67 3.45 -20.94 -20.98
CA ILE A 67 3.83 -20.52 -19.63
C ILE A 67 3.99 -19.00 -19.59
N ALA A 68 4.68 -18.41 -20.57
CA ALA A 68 4.92 -16.97 -20.62
C ALA A 68 3.62 -16.14 -20.64
N ARG A 69 2.56 -16.64 -21.29
CA ARG A 69 1.23 -15.99 -21.30
C ARG A 69 0.53 -15.98 -19.93
N ARG A 70 0.93 -16.81 -18.98
CA ARG A 70 0.31 -16.85 -17.64
C ARG A 70 0.83 -15.75 -16.72
N VAL A 71 2.01 -15.22 -17.03
CA VAL A 71 2.66 -14.18 -16.25
C VAL A 71 1.88 -12.88 -16.39
N LYS A 72 1.34 -12.40 -15.28
CA LYS A 72 0.60 -11.13 -15.17
C LYS A 72 1.35 -10.07 -14.37
N ARG A 73 2.20 -10.51 -13.44
CA ARG A 73 2.93 -9.65 -12.50
C ARG A 73 4.42 -9.92 -12.55
N LEU A 74 5.21 -8.85 -12.56
CA LEU A 74 6.66 -8.92 -12.45
C LEU A 74 7.12 -8.11 -11.24
N VAL A 75 7.87 -8.74 -10.35
CA VAL A 75 8.48 -8.12 -9.19
C VAL A 75 10.00 -8.17 -9.35
N ILE A 76 10.65 -7.02 -9.42
CA ILE A 76 12.10 -6.89 -9.55
C ILE A 76 12.65 -6.34 -8.23
N ARG A 77 13.47 -7.14 -7.53
CA ARG A 77 14.14 -6.76 -6.28
C ARG A 77 15.57 -7.30 -6.30
N PRO A 78 16.49 -6.65 -7.01
CA PRO A 78 17.74 -7.27 -7.44
C PRO A 78 18.77 -7.28 -6.29
N THR A 79 18.73 -8.30 -5.43
CA THR A 79 19.63 -8.45 -4.28
C THR A 79 21.07 -8.74 -4.67
N PHE A 80 21.30 -9.11 -5.94
CA PHE A 80 22.62 -9.31 -6.54
C PHE A 80 23.33 -8.00 -6.94
N LEU A 81 22.63 -6.85 -6.91
CA LEU A 81 23.28 -5.57 -7.16
C LEU A 81 24.15 -5.17 -5.97
N PRO A 82 25.35 -4.62 -6.21
CA PRO A 82 26.21 -4.15 -5.14
C PRO A 82 25.46 -3.12 -4.29
N ALA A 83 25.60 -3.23 -2.97
CA ALA A 83 25.16 -2.16 -2.09
C ALA A 83 25.92 -0.88 -2.44
N MET A 84 25.29 0.28 -2.24
CA MET A 84 26.05 1.54 -2.25
C MET A 84 27.06 1.46 -1.11
N ASP A 85 28.34 1.64 -1.43
CA ASP A 85 29.40 1.68 -0.44
C ASP A 85 29.52 3.10 0.13
N ILE A 86 29.93 3.22 1.40
CA ILE A 86 30.14 4.52 2.07
C ILE A 86 31.22 5.31 1.31
N ASP A 87 32.27 4.62 0.86
CA ASP A 87 33.41 5.21 0.15
C ASP A 87 33.00 5.83 -1.20
N TYR A 88 31.91 5.34 -1.82
CA TYR A 88 31.39 5.93 -3.06
C TYR A 88 30.75 7.31 -2.81
N VAL A 89 30.13 7.51 -1.64
CA VAL A 89 29.48 8.77 -1.28
C VAL A 89 30.53 9.85 -1.03
N GLU A 90 31.59 9.55 -0.28
CA GLU A 90 32.66 10.53 -0.01
C GLU A 90 33.34 11.01 -1.30
N ASN A 91 33.66 10.08 -2.21
CA ASN A 91 34.30 10.42 -3.48
C ASN A 91 33.38 11.23 -4.43
N ALA A 92 32.07 10.95 -4.44
CA ALA A 92 31.10 11.68 -5.26
C ALA A 92 30.82 13.11 -4.75
N VAL A 93 30.97 13.34 -3.44
CA VAL A 93 30.84 14.68 -2.83
C VAL A 93 32.10 15.50 -3.07
N SER A 94 33.30 14.91 -2.98
CA SER A 94 34.55 15.62 -3.23
C SER A 94 34.78 16.02 -4.70
N SER A 95 34.10 15.37 -5.67
CA SER A 95 34.35 15.61 -7.11
C SER A 95 33.51 16.73 -7.76
N LYS A 96 32.75 17.54 -6.99
CA LYS A 96 31.81 18.56 -7.55
C LYS A 96 32.27 20.03 -7.40
N LEU A 97 33.55 20.32 -7.64
CA LEU A 97 33.95 21.67 -8.09
C LEU A 97 33.72 21.80 -9.62
N PRO A 98 33.17 22.91 -10.13
CA PRO A 98 32.48 22.92 -11.42
C PRO A 98 33.45 23.07 -12.59
N ALA A 99 33.57 22.03 -13.42
CA ALA A 99 33.96 22.18 -14.83
C ALA A 99 32.76 21.80 -15.72
N LYS A 100 32.33 22.78 -16.53
CA LYS A 100 31.20 22.69 -17.45
C LYS A 100 31.36 21.52 -18.43
N ALA A 101 30.23 20.85 -18.69
CA ALA A 101 30.00 19.87 -19.75
C ALA A 101 30.78 18.55 -19.64
N ASN A 102 30.12 17.50 -19.15
CA ASN A 102 30.16 16.11 -19.69
C ASN A 102 29.39 15.16 -18.76
N PHE A 103 28.05 15.16 -18.87
CA PHE A 103 27.17 14.22 -18.15
C PHE A 103 27.26 12.76 -18.65
N LEU A 104 28.24 12.46 -19.51
CA LEU A 104 28.57 11.09 -19.96
C LEU A 104 29.83 10.51 -19.29
N ASN A 105 30.48 11.24 -18.37
CA ASN A 105 31.73 10.78 -17.73
C ASN A 105 31.58 10.12 -16.34
N CYS A 106 30.37 9.95 -15.80
CA CYS A 106 30.16 9.19 -14.54
C CYS A 106 30.38 7.66 -14.66
N PHE A 107 30.98 7.17 -15.75
CA PHE A 107 31.29 5.75 -15.95
C PHE A 107 32.75 5.46 -16.33
N ARG A 108 33.69 6.40 -16.13
CA ARG A 108 35.13 6.11 -16.22
C ARG A 108 35.73 6.01 -14.82
N SER A 109 35.65 4.80 -14.25
CA SER A 109 36.50 4.42 -13.12
C SER A 109 37.96 4.45 -13.60
N SER A 110 38.77 5.29 -12.98
CA SER A 110 40.22 5.23 -13.09
C SER A 110 40.67 3.94 -12.39
N THR A 111 40.97 2.92 -13.17
CA THR A 111 41.65 1.70 -12.73
C THR A 111 43.01 2.10 -12.15
N VAL A 112 43.11 2.14 -10.83
CA VAL A 112 44.37 1.96 -10.13
C VAL A 112 44.82 0.54 -10.48
N HIS A 113 45.84 0.43 -11.35
CA HIS A 113 46.47 -0.84 -11.72
C HIS A 113 47.17 -1.43 -10.50
N ILE A 114 46.43 -2.14 -9.66
CA ILE A 114 46.98 -3.23 -8.87
C ILE A 114 46.99 -4.42 -9.83
N GLU A 115 48.18 -4.88 -10.21
CA GLU A 115 48.35 -6.09 -11.03
C GLU A 115 47.87 -7.31 -10.23
N GLU A 116 46.57 -7.57 -10.28
CA GLU A 116 46.02 -8.83 -9.82
C GLU A 116 46.34 -9.93 -10.83
N PRO A 117 46.74 -11.13 -10.36
CA PRO A 117 47.07 -12.25 -11.23
C PRO A 117 45.89 -12.62 -12.13
N PHE A 118 46.19 -12.94 -13.39
CA PHE A 118 45.26 -13.37 -14.43
C PHE A 118 44.43 -14.61 -14.00
N VAL A 119 43.37 -14.39 -13.24
CA VAL A 119 42.29 -15.35 -13.07
C VAL A 119 41.42 -15.24 -14.32
N ALA A 120 41.24 -16.33 -15.06
CA ALA A 120 40.37 -16.37 -16.22
C ALA A 120 39.01 -15.77 -15.85
N LYS A 121 38.64 -14.64 -16.48
CA LYS A 121 37.39 -13.94 -16.25
C LYS A 121 36.23 -14.87 -16.58
N LYS A 122 35.73 -15.55 -15.55
CA LYS A 122 34.46 -16.25 -15.59
C LYS A 122 33.42 -15.18 -15.97
N GLU A 123 32.76 -15.35 -17.13
CA GLU A 123 31.67 -14.46 -17.53
C GLU A 123 30.74 -14.26 -16.34
N ASP A 124 30.45 -12.99 -16.04
CA ASP A 124 29.62 -12.61 -14.90
C ASP A 124 28.22 -13.22 -15.09
N SER A 125 27.88 -14.21 -14.26
CA SER A 125 26.59 -14.92 -14.30
C SER A 125 25.40 -13.97 -14.29
N THR A 126 25.56 -12.80 -13.67
CA THR A 126 24.58 -11.73 -13.62
C THR A 126 24.20 -11.25 -15.02
N GLU A 127 25.18 -11.02 -15.89
CA GLU A 127 24.93 -10.48 -17.22
C GLU A 127 24.17 -11.49 -18.09
N GLU A 128 24.51 -12.77 -17.99
CA GLU A 128 23.80 -13.83 -18.69
C GLU A 128 22.33 -13.91 -18.26
N ILE A 129 22.06 -13.83 -16.95
CA ILE A 129 20.71 -13.85 -16.41
C ILE A 129 19.91 -12.62 -16.84
N LEU A 130 20.51 -11.41 -16.81
CA LEU A 130 19.85 -10.20 -17.30
C LEU A 130 19.53 -10.28 -18.80
N ARG A 131 20.43 -10.88 -19.59
CA ARG A 131 20.23 -11.11 -21.02
C ARG A 131 19.12 -12.12 -21.28
N SER A 132 19.08 -13.20 -20.51
CA SER A 132 18.01 -14.20 -20.58
C SER A 132 16.66 -13.60 -20.16
N GLY A 133 16.60 -12.86 -19.05
CA GLY A 133 15.41 -12.16 -18.58
C GLY A 133 14.87 -11.18 -19.63
N LYS A 134 15.74 -10.42 -20.30
CA LYS A 134 15.36 -9.52 -21.40
C LYS A 134 14.68 -10.26 -22.56
N ARG A 135 15.11 -11.48 -22.91
CA ARG A 135 14.46 -12.28 -23.97
C ARG A 135 13.15 -12.90 -23.48
N ALA A 136 13.17 -13.51 -22.31
CA ALA A 136 12.02 -14.15 -21.69
C ALA A 136 10.83 -13.19 -21.49
N LEU A 137 11.09 -11.97 -20.99
CA LEU A 137 10.04 -11.00 -20.69
C LEU A 137 9.36 -10.42 -21.95
N LYS A 138 10.01 -10.49 -23.12
CA LYS A 138 9.33 -10.15 -24.39
C LYS A 138 8.24 -11.17 -24.75
N CYS A 139 8.41 -12.42 -24.35
CA CYS A 139 7.42 -13.49 -24.57
C CYS A 139 6.23 -13.38 -23.60
N CYS A 140 6.39 -12.64 -22.49
CA CYS A 140 5.39 -12.51 -21.44
C CYS A 140 4.34 -11.45 -21.79
N SER A 141 3.45 -11.77 -22.71
CA SER A 141 2.54 -10.77 -23.30
C SER A 141 1.47 -10.23 -22.38
N ASN A 142 1.23 -10.87 -21.24
CA ASN A 142 0.12 -10.56 -20.35
C ASN A 142 0.56 -9.85 -19.06
N ILE A 143 1.83 -9.44 -18.97
CA ILE A 143 2.31 -8.63 -17.85
C ILE A 143 1.60 -7.27 -17.87
N GLN A 144 0.85 -7.00 -16.81
CA GLN A 144 0.09 -5.77 -16.61
C GLN A 144 0.54 -5.02 -15.36
N GLU A 145 1.21 -5.70 -14.42
CA GLU A 145 1.69 -5.09 -13.18
C GLU A 145 3.20 -5.29 -13.04
N LEU A 146 3.89 -4.20 -12.72
CA LEU A 146 5.32 -4.18 -12.50
C LEU A 146 5.62 -3.52 -11.15
N THR A 147 6.33 -4.25 -10.30
CA THR A 147 6.87 -3.76 -9.04
C THR A 147 8.38 -3.72 -9.14
N VAL A 148 8.98 -2.57 -8.87
CA VAL A 148 10.43 -2.39 -8.85
C VAL A 148 10.87 -1.88 -7.49
N VAL A 149 11.72 -2.65 -6.81
CA VAL A 149 12.25 -2.36 -5.49
C VAL A 149 13.75 -2.09 -5.60
N LEU A 150 14.15 -0.81 -5.54
CA LEU A 150 15.53 -0.34 -5.69
C LEU A 150 15.90 0.57 -4.52
N HIS A 151 16.31 -0.03 -3.41
CA HIS A 151 16.83 0.70 -2.26
C HIS A 151 18.26 1.24 -2.53
N ASP A 152 19.12 1.15 -1.54
CA ASP A 152 20.53 1.52 -1.57
C ASP A 152 21.41 0.54 -2.38
N HIS A 153 20.99 0.21 -3.59
CA HIS A 153 21.76 -0.58 -4.54
C HIS A 153 22.35 0.30 -5.64
N THR A 154 23.60 0.06 -5.99
CA THR A 154 24.24 0.70 -7.15
C THR A 154 23.74 0.05 -8.42
N LEU A 155 23.20 0.86 -9.35
CA LEU A 155 22.67 0.36 -10.61
C LEU A 155 23.81 0.16 -11.60
N THR A 156 24.09 -1.10 -11.96
CA THR A 156 25.08 -1.41 -12.99
C THR A 156 24.58 -0.99 -14.37
N SER A 157 25.49 -0.82 -15.33
CA SER A 157 25.15 -0.53 -16.73
C SER A 157 24.29 -1.65 -17.34
N SER A 158 24.64 -2.91 -17.06
CA SER A 158 23.89 -4.09 -17.52
C SER A 158 22.47 -4.10 -16.97
N PHE A 159 22.27 -3.78 -15.69
CA PHE A 159 20.94 -3.70 -15.09
C PHE A 159 20.12 -2.52 -15.63
N SER A 160 20.75 -1.36 -15.83
CA SER A 160 20.10 -0.18 -16.44
C SER A 160 19.66 -0.46 -17.89
N SER A 161 20.48 -1.21 -18.64
CA SER A 161 20.16 -1.69 -19.99
C SER A 161 18.99 -2.69 -19.98
N PHE A 162 18.96 -3.59 -18.99
CA PHE A 162 17.84 -4.50 -18.76
C PHE A 162 16.55 -3.73 -18.47
N LEU A 163 16.55 -2.79 -17.52
CA LEU A 163 15.37 -1.97 -17.21
C LEU A 163 14.88 -1.19 -18.43
N SER A 164 15.79 -0.56 -19.17
CA SER A 164 15.45 0.17 -20.39
C SER A 164 14.83 -0.73 -21.47
N SER A 165 15.15 -2.02 -21.47
CA SER A 165 14.58 -2.97 -22.42
C SER A 165 13.11 -3.33 -22.12
N LEU A 166 12.67 -3.21 -20.86
CA LEU A 166 11.28 -3.46 -20.45
C LEU A 166 10.31 -2.46 -21.07
N TRP A 167 10.80 -1.27 -21.39
CA TRP A 167 10.02 -0.16 -21.88
C TRP A 167 9.83 -0.15 -23.38
N LYS A 168 10.52 -1.02 -24.13
CA LYS A 168 10.44 -1.03 -25.59
C LYS A 168 9.05 -1.43 -26.08
N ALA A 169 8.70 -0.98 -27.28
CA ALA A 169 7.41 -1.26 -27.91
C ALA A 169 7.12 -2.77 -28.09
N ASP A 170 8.17 -3.59 -28.20
CA ASP A 170 8.09 -5.05 -28.32
C ASP A 170 8.17 -5.79 -26.96
N SER A 171 8.13 -5.06 -25.84
CA SER A 171 8.24 -5.61 -24.49
C SER A 171 6.97 -5.34 -23.66
N ILE A 172 7.10 -5.28 -22.33
CA ILE A 172 5.97 -5.19 -21.40
C ILE A 172 5.39 -3.77 -21.32
N GLY A 173 6.20 -2.73 -21.61
CA GLY A 173 5.81 -1.32 -21.46
C GLY A 173 4.41 -0.99 -21.98
N PRO A 174 4.10 -1.21 -23.28
CA PRO A 174 2.81 -0.82 -23.87
C PRO A 174 1.58 -1.47 -23.24
N ARG A 175 1.75 -2.56 -22.49
CA ARG A 175 0.66 -3.33 -21.87
C ARG A 175 0.57 -3.11 -20.37
N LEU A 176 1.52 -2.38 -19.80
CA LEU A 176 1.58 -2.13 -18.37
C LEU A 176 0.43 -1.22 -17.95
N ARG A 177 -0.34 -1.68 -16.95
CA ARG A 177 -1.45 -0.95 -16.34
C ARG A 177 -1.08 -0.39 -14.98
N LYS A 178 -0.32 -1.16 -14.20
CA LYS A 178 0.12 -0.77 -12.85
C LYS A 178 1.63 -0.74 -12.74
N LEU A 179 2.16 0.36 -12.21
CA LEU A 179 3.58 0.51 -11.89
C LEU A 179 3.72 0.86 -10.40
N HIS A 180 4.38 -0.01 -9.66
CA HIS A 180 4.75 0.21 -8.27
C HIS A 180 6.27 0.38 -8.16
N MET A 181 6.70 1.50 -7.59
CA MET A 181 8.09 1.85 -7.41
C MET A 181 8.39 1.99 -5.93
N HIS A 182 9.35 1.25 -5.42
CA HIS A 182 9.83 1.35 -4.05
C HIS A 182 11.34 1.59 -4.08
N MET A 183 11.75 2.85 -3.99
CA MET A 183 13.15 3.21 -4.21
C MET A 183 13.55 4.50 -3.49
N THR A 184 14.87 4.68 -3.30
CA THR A 184 15.39 5.94 -2.77
C THR A 184 15.34 7.03 -3.84
N LEU A 185 15.27 8.29 -3.42
CA LEU A 185 15.10 9.42 -4.33
C LEU A 185 16.16 9.47 -5.44
N SER A 186 17.41 9.18 -5.07
CA SER A 186 18.55 9.16 -6.00
C SER A 186 18.38 8.26 -7.23
N LYS A 187 17.48 7.27 -7.18
CA LYS A 187 17.27 6.29 -8.27
C LYS A 187 16.23 6.73 -9.29
N PHE A 188 15.33 7.66 -8.96
CA PHE A 188 14.27 8.09 -9.89
C PHE A 188 14.78 8.63 -11.22
N PRO A 189 15.83 9.47 -11.29
CA PRO A 189 16.32 9.94 -12.59
C PRO A 189 16.78 8.80 -13.49
N ILE A 190 17.51 7.84 -12.94
CA ILE A 190 18.03 6.71 -13.73
C ILE A 190 16.88 5.82 -14.23
N PHE A 191 15.88 5.60 -13.38
CA PHE A 191 14.74 4.75 -13.70
C PHE A 191 13.73 5.41 -14.65
N LEU A 192 13.40 6.69 -14.42
CA LEU A 192 12.32 7.40 -15.11
C LEU A 192 12.75 8.10 -16.39
N ASN A 193 14.00 8.55 -16.52
CA ASN A 193 14.44 9.21 -17.76
C ASN A 193 14.22 8.36 -19.03
N PRO A 194 14.52 7.04 -19.03
CA PRO A 194 14.18 6.17 -20.17
C PRO A 194 12.69 6.16 -20.51
N LEU A 195 11.82 6.22 -19.50
CA LEU A 195 10.36 6.24 -19.66
C LEU A 195 9.87 7.56 -20.26
N ILE A 196 10.40 8.68 -19.75
CA ILE A 196 10.06 10.04 -20.21
C ILE A 196 10.50 10.25 -21.66
N ASN A 197 11.72 9.79 -22.00
CA ASN A 197 12.29 9.93 -23.33
C ASN A 197 11.65 9.01 -24.38
N SER A 198 10.76 8.12 -23.96
CA SER A 198 10.11 7.14 -24.81
C SER A 198 8.59 7.35 -24.77
N PRO A 199 8.08 8.50 -25.26
CA PRO A 199 6.67 8.84 -25.16
C PRO A 199 5.80 7.79 -25.86
N GLY A 200 4.70 7.42 -25.20
CA GLY A 200 3.75 6.47 -25.74
C GLY A 200 4.04 5.00 -25.44
N HIS A 201 5.08 4.66 -24.67
CA HIS A 201 5.30 3.29 -24.23
C HIS A 201 4.45 2.88 -23.02
N LEU A 202 3.84 3.81 -22.30
CA LEU A 202 3.00 3.54 -21.12
C LEU A 202 1.56 4.04 -21.32
N ARG A 203 1.01 3.91 -22.53
CA ARG A 203 -0.33 4.44 -22.88
C ARG A 203 -1.47 3.84 -22.05
N ASN A 204 -1.28 2.62 -21.57
CA ASN A 204 -2.29 1.88 -20.80
C ASN A 204 -2.07 1.98 -19.28
N LEU A 205 -1.08 2.76 -18.83
CA LEU A 205 -0.80 2.88 -17.41
C LEU A 205 -1.89 3.72 -16.74
N ASP A 206 -2.70 3.07 -15.91
CA ASP A 206 -3.84 3.64 -15.23
C ASP A 206 -3.65 3.75 -13.70
N ALA A 207 -2.70 3.00 -13.12
CA ALA A 207 -2.38 3.06 -11.71
C ALA A 207 -0.88 3.25 -11.50
N PHE A 208 -0.54 4.28 -10.71
CA PHE A 208 0.83 4.61 -10.38
C PHE A 208 1.01 4.65 -8.85
N SER A 209 2.00 3.91 -8.36
CA SER A 209 2.32 3.88 -6.94
C SER A 209 3.81 4.10 -6.71
N ILE A 210 4.13 4.95 -5.76
CA ILE A 210 5.49 5.29 -5.36
C ILE A 210 5.63 5.19 -3.84
N ASP A 211 6.74 4.59 -3.40
CA ASP A 211 7.16 4.51 -2.01
C ASP A 211 8.61 5.03 -1.92
N PHE A 212 8.76 6.22 -1.32
CA PHE A 212 10.04 6.89 -1.13
C PHE A 212 10.77 6.22 0.03
N ALA A 213 11.55 5.19 -0.30
CA ALA A 213 12.33 4.47 0.70
C ALA A 213 13.38 5.40 1.33
N PRO A 214 13.58 5.34 2.66
CA PRO A 214 14.67 6.06 3.29
C PRO A 214 16.00 5.46 2.82
N SER A 215 16.98 6.31 2.51
CA SER A 215 18.35 5.84 2.30
C SER A 215 19.00 5.58 3.65
N ARG A 216 19.78 4.50 3.78
CA ARG A 216 20.63 4.26 4.97
C ARG A 216 21.70 5.32 5.15
N PHE A 217 21.95 6.12 4.13
CA PHE A 217 22.95 7.18 4.11
C PHE A 217 22.36 8.59 4.35
N ASP A 218 21.04 8.73 4.55
CA ASP A 218 20.38 10.03 4.76
C ASP A 218 20.65 10.65 6.15
N VAL A 219 21.73 10.27 6.84
CA VAL A 219 22.05 10.77 8.17
C VAL A 219 22.81 12.10 8.07
N ALA A 220 22.12 13.14 7.61
CA ALA A 220 22.62 14.51 7.68
C ALA A 220 22.45 15.02 9.13
N PHE A 221 23.49 14.86 9.96
CA PHE A 221 23.54 15.51 11.28
C PHE A 221 23.84 17.02 11.18
N ASP A 222 24.21 17.52 10.00
CA ASP A 222 24.58 18.92 9.75
C ASP A 222 23.51 19.66 8.92
N TYR A 223 23.25 20.91 9.31
CA TYR A 223 22.28 21.81 8.68
C TYR A 223 22.63 22.13 7.22
N GLU A 224 23.93 22.27 6.89
CA GLU A 224 24.34 22.53 5.51
C GLU A 224 24.15 21.30 4.61
N GLN A 225 24.37 20.08 5.13
CA GLN A 225 24.04 18.84 4.40
C GLN A 225 22.53 18.71 4.15
N SER A 226 21.69 19.17 5.08
CA SER A 226 20.23 19.20 4.85
C SER A 226 19.84 20.09 3.66
N LYS A 227 20.49 21.24 3.45
CA LYS A 227 20.24 22.10 2.28
C LYS A 227 20.68 21.45 0.98
N GLU A 228 21.82 20.76 0.97
CA GLU A 228 22.29 20.04 -0.21
C GLU A 228 21.37 18.86 -0.53
N ALA A 229 20.95 18.10 0.48
CA ALA A 229 19.96 17.02 0.35
C ALA A 229 18.63 17.53 -0.23
N ALA A 230 18.16 18.72 0.18
CA ALA A 230 16.96 19.33 -0.40
C ALA A 230 17.13 19.66 -1.90
N ARG A 231 18.30 20.20 -2.30
CA ARG A 231 18.61 20.48 -3.72
C ARG A 231 18.69 19.22 -4.56
N ASP A 232 19.30 18.17 -4.03
CA ASP A 232 19.40 16.89 -4.71
C ASP A 232 18.04 16.18 -4.79
N SER A 233 17.19 16.33 -3.77
CA SER A 233 15.80 15.87 -3.79
C SER A 233 14.99 16.55 -4.89
N TYR A 234 15.11 17.87 -5.06
CA TYR A 234 14.47 18.58 -6.16
C TYR A 234 14.91 18.07 -7.54
N ARG A 235 16.22 17.83 -7.72
CA ARG A 235 16.76 17.24 -8.97
C ARG A 235 16.24 15.82 -9.20
N ALA A 236 16.10 15.03 -8.15
CA ALA A 236 15.57 13.68 -8.19
C ALA A 236 14.07 13.63 -8.53
N LEU A 237 13.31 14.63 -8.09
CA LEU A 237 11.87 14.73 -8.33
C LEU A 237 11.52 15.28 -9.72
N ALA A 238 12.42 16.02 -10.38
CA ALA A 238 12.15 16.60 -11.71
C ALA A 238 11.77 15.55 -12.80
N PRO A 239 12.44 14.39 -12.90
CA PRO A 239 12.00 13.28 -13.75
C PRO A 239 10.62 12.76 -13.36
N LEU A 240 10.35 12.61 -12.07
CA LEU A 240 9.06 12.13 -11.57
C LEU A 240 7.91 13.07 -11.92
N ARG A 241 8.14 14.38 -11.82
CA ARG A 241 7.21 15.41 -12.31
C ARG A 241 6.93 15.24 -13.81
N SER A 242 7.99 15.15 -14.61
CA SER A 242 7.89 14.99 -16.07
C SER A 242 7.14 13.70 -16.45
N PHE A 243 7.39 12.63 -15.70
CA PHE A 243 6.71 11.35 -15.84
C PHE A 243 5.21 11.49 -15.58
N CYS A 244 4.81 12.05 -14.43
CA CYS A 244 3.39 12.27 -14.09
C CYS A 244 2.69 13.18 -15.10
N TRP A 245 3.39 14.21 -15.61
CA TRP A 245 2.87 15.08 -16.67
C TRP A 245 2.56 14.35 -17.96
N SER A 246 3.38 13.36 -18.35
CA SER A 246 3.15 12.58 -19.56
C SER A 246 1.98 11.59 -19.41
N LEU A 247 1.63 11.21 -18.18
CA LEU A 247 0.58 10.23 -17.87
C LEU A 247 -0.71 10.85 -17.32
N LYS A 248 -0.77 12.18 -17.21
CA LYS A 248 -1.89 12.87 -16.54
C LYS A 248 -3.27 12.50 -17.09
N GLN A 249 -3.35 12.13 -18.37
CA GLN A 249 -4.60 11.74 -19.04
C GLN A 249 -5.01 10.28 -18.79
N SER A 250 -4.07 9.38 -18.48
CA SER A 250 -4.36 7.95 -18.32
C SER A 250 -4.52 7.52 -16.87
N LEU A 251 -3.91 8.24 -15.92
CA LEU A 251 -3.93 7.85 -14.51
C LEU A 251 -5.33 7.99 -13.89
N THR A 252 -5.78 6.87 -13.33
CA THR A 252 -7.01 6.72 -12.55
C THR A 252 -6.74 6.51 -11.06
N ALA A 253 -5.56 6.00 -10.71
CA ALA A 253 -5.14 5.77 -9.33
C ALA A 253 -3.70 6.26 -9.09
N ILE A 254 -3.51 7.05 -8.03
CA ILE A 254 -2.19 7.49 -7.55
C ILE A 254 -2.03 7.07 -6.09
N SER A 255 -0.92 6.40 -5.78
CA SER A 255 -0.53 6.07 -4.41
C SER A 255 0.85 6.62 -4.10
N ILE A 256 0.98 7.37 -3.00
CA ILE A 256 2.24 7.99 -2.57
C ILE A 256 2.50 7.57 -1.13
N SER A 257 3.65 6.96 -0.89
CA SER A 257 4.17 6.64 0.45
C SER A 257 5.50 7.36 0.66
N SER A 258 5.66 8.09 1.77
CA SER A 258 6.90 8.82 2.06
C SER A 258 7.27 8.81 3.54
N HIS A 259 8.56 8.59 3.80
CA HIS A 259 9.16 8.75 5.12
C HIS A 259 9.63 10.20 5.39
N ASN A 260 9.83 10.99 4.34
CA ASN A 260 10.27 12.38 4.45
C ASN A 260 9.11 13.32 4.10
N THR A 261 8.78 14.19 5.04
CA THR A 261 7.69 15.14 4.90
C THR A 261 7.98 16.21 3.84
N HIS A 262 9.26 16.61 3.69
CA HIS A 262 9.70 17.59 2.71
C HIS A 262 9.54 17.08 1.28
N ASP A 263 9.97 15.85 1.03
CA ASP A 263 9.91 15.23 -0.30
C ASP A 263 8.47 14.99 -0.72
N PHE A 264 7.61 14.61 0.23
CA PHE A 264 6.18 14.45 0.00
C PHE A 264 5.52 15.77 -0.42
N ALA A 265 5.73 16.85 0.35
CA ALA A 265 5.15 18.16 0.05
C ALA A 265 5.69 18.75 -1.26
N THR A 266 7.00 18.61 -1.50
CA THR A 266 7.65 19.05 -2.75
C THR A 266 7.08 18.29 -3.94
N PHE A 267 6.96 16.97 -3.84
CA PHE A 267 6.40 16.15 -4.90
C PHE A 267 4.94 16.52 -5.22
N LEU A 268 4.09 16.67 -4.20
CA LEU A 268 2.69 17.09 -4.40
C LEU A 268 2.57 18.47 -5.06
N ASN A 269 3.48 19.41 -4.74
CA ASN A 269 3.53 20.71 -5.40
C ASN A 269 3.88 20.64 -6.89
N ASP A 270 4.69 19.65 -7.26
CA ASP A 270 5.20 19.46 -8.60
C ASP A 270 4.31 18.58 -9.49
N LEU A 271 3.30 17.92 -8.91
CA LEU A 271 2.32 17.16 -9.67
C LEU A 271 1.55 18.07 -10.66
N PRO A 272 1.10 17.52 -11.80
CA PRO A 272 0.11 18.17 -12.64
C PRO A 272 -1.06 18.72 -11.80
N PRO A 273 -1.51 19.95 -12.05
CA PRO A 273 -2.59 20.56 -11.26
C PRO A 273 -3.92 19.80 -11.42
N HIS A 274 -4.08 19.06 -12.53
CA HIS A 274 -5.31 18.33 -12.79
C HIS A 274 -5.03 17.01 -13.53
N PHE A 275 -5.59 15.93 -13.01
CA PHE A 275 -5.64 14.59 -13.56
C PHE A 275 -7.11 14.23 -13.88
N PRO A 276 -7.62 14.42 -15.10
CA PRO A 276 -9.06 14.37 -15.39
C PRO A 276 -9.75 13.01 -15.14
N ASN A 277 -8.98 11.92 -15.05
CA ASN A 277 -9.51 10.57 -14.83
C ASN A 277 -9.18 10.01 -13.44
N LEU A 278 -8.58 10.82 -12.55
CA LEU A 278 -8.16 10.38 -11.22
C LEU A 278 -9.36 10.12 -10.32
N LYS A 279 -9.59 8.85 -10.02
CA LYS A 279 -10.67 8.35 -9.16
C LYS A 279 -10.16 7.94 -7.78
N LYS A 280 -8.90 7.52 -7.68
CA LYS A 280 -8.34 6.95 -6.46
C LYS A 280 -7.05 7.64 -6.05
N VAL A 281 -6.97 8.02 -4.78
CA VAL A 281 -5.77 8.60 -4.17
C VAL A 281 -5.46 7.89 -2.85
N GLU A 282 -4.23 7.40 -2.71
CA GLU A 282 -3.71 6.87 -1.45
C GLU A 282 -2.47 7.66 -1.02
N LEU A 283 -2.48 8.22 0.18
CA LEU A 283 -1.41 9.07 0.73
C LEU A 283 -0.99 8.54 2.09
N LEU A 284 0.24 8.04 2.17
CA LEU A 284 0.80 7.39 3.34
C LEU A 284 2.10 8.10 3.73
N ALA A 285 2.02 9.09 4.60
CA ALA A 285 3.19 9.90 4.94
C ALA A 285 3.15 10.31 6.40
N ILE A 286 4.33 10.71 6.89
CA ILE A 286 4.40 11.51 8.11
C ILE A 286 3.99 12.93 7.71
N PHE A 287 3.06 13.52 8.44
CA PHE A 287 2.58 14.88 8.22
C PHE A 287 3.02 15.75 9.40
N SER A 288 3.56 16.94 9.10
CA SER A 288 3.86 17.99 10.09
C SER A 288 3.17 19.30 9.65
N LEU A 289 2.46 20.01 10.54
CA LEU A 289 1.85 21.33 10.25
C LEU A 289 2.87 22.47 10.33
N GLU A 290 4.09 22.26 9.84
CA GLU A 290 4.67 23.43 9.21
C GLU A 290 3.78 23.74 7.99
N ALA A 291 3.13 24.92 7.99
CA ALA A 291 2.03 25.28 7.07
C ALA A 291 2.31 24.97 5.58
N HIS A 292 3.59 24.86 5.22
CA HIS A 292 4.06 24.52 3.88
C HIS A 292 3.76 23.07 3.44
N GLN A 293 3.46 22.12 4.34
CA GLN A 293 3.27 20.71 3.98
C GLN A 293 1.81 20.32 3.70
N ILE A 294 0.87 20.91 4.45
CA ILE A 294 -0.55 20.62 4.29
C ILE A 294 -1.15 21.41 3.13
N ALA A 295 -0.67 22.63 2.85
CA ALA A 295 -1.20 23.42 1.73
C ALA A 295 -1.11 22.71 0.36
N PRO A 296 0.02 22.05 -0.02
CA PRO A 296 0.10 21.25 -1.25
C PRO A 296 -0.88 20.09 -1.28
N LEU A 297 -1.04 19.39 -0.15
CA LEU A 297 -2.00 18.30 0.01
C LEU A 297 -3.44 18.78 -0.14
N PHE A 298 -3.80 19.82 0.58
CA PHE A 298 -5.12 20.42 0.52
C PHE A 298 -5.47 20.88 -0.89
N ARG A 299 -4.55 21.61 -1.55
CA ARG A 299 -4.73 22.05 -2.93
C ARG A 299 -4.91 20.85 -3.87
N PHE A 300 -4.04 19.84 -3.77
CA PHE A 300 -4.15 18.63 -4.59
C PHE A 300 -5.50 17.94 -4.42
N LEU A 301 -5.98 17.75 -3.18
CA LEU A 301 -7.28 17.13 -2.94
C LEU A 301 -8.44 18.01 -3.40
N SER A 302 -8.37 19.32 -3.21
CA SER A 302 -9.36 20.30 -3.69
C SER A 302 -9.50 20.23 -5.20
N ASP A 303 -8.39 20.25 -5.93
CA ASP A 303 -8.35 20.25 -7.41
C ASP A 303 -8.93 18.97 -8.04
N HIS A 304 -9.04 17.89 -7.27
CA HIS A 304 -9.56 16.58 -7.71
C HIS A 304 -10.85 16.15 -7.01
N SER A 305 -11.34 16.95 -6.06
CA SER A 305 -12.43 16.58 -5.15
C SER A 305 -13.72 16.13 -5.87
N ALA A 306 -14.03 16.75 -7.02
CA ALA A 306 -15.25 16.48 -7.79
C ALA A 306 -15.36 15.07 -8.40
N GLN A 307 -14.24 14.36 -8.55
CA GLN A 307 -14.15 13.10 -9.31
C GLN A 307 -13.56 11.93 -8.49
N LEU A 308 -13.00 12.21 -7.30
CA LEU A 308 -12.44 11.18 -6.44
C LEU A 308 -13.55 10.29 -5.88
N GLU A 309 -13.40 8.99 -6.12
CA GLU A 309 -14.27 7.90 -5.65
C GLU A 309 -13.66 7.19 -4.42
N GLU A 310 -12.33 7.14 -4.33
CA GLU A 310 -11.59 6.56 -3.21
C GLU A 310 -10.49 7.50 -2.71
N VAL A 311 -10.51 7.82 -1.42
CA VAL A 311 -9.47 8.61 -0.75
C VAL A 311 -8.97 7.87 0.48
N MET A 312 -7.66 7.63 0.51
CA MET A 312 -6.96 7.10 1.68
C MET A 312 -5.88 8.07 2.14
N ILE A 313 -5.91 8.46 3.41
CA ILE A 313 -4.90 9.31 4.04
C ILE A 313 -4.47 8.67 5.34
N LYS A 314 -3.21 8.23 5.42
CA LYS A 314 -2.64 7.54 6.58
C LYS A 314 -1.41 8.30 7.10
N PRO A 315 -1.33 8.60 8.40
CA PRO A 315 -0.24 9.37 9.02
C PRO A 315 1.02 8.53 9.27
N TYR A 316 1.29 7.59 8.38
CA TYR A 316 2.47 6.74 8.40
C TYR A 316 2.69 6.14 7.01
N PRO A 317 3.96 5.94 6.60
CA PRO A 317 4.31 5.26 5.36
C PRO A 317 4.09 3.75 5.45
N ARG A 318 4.06 3.06 4.31
CA ARG A 318 3.68 1.63 4.22
C ARG A 318 4.52 0.67 5.08
N GLN A 319 5.77 1.02 5.39
CA GLN A 319 6.75 0.07 5.95
C GLN A 319 7.28 0.44 7.35
N ILE A 320 6.79 1.50 8.00
CA ILE A 320 7.25 1.89 9.33
C ILE A 320 6.09 2.08 10.32
N SER A 321 6.28 1.52 11.52
CA SER A 321 5.39 1.71 12.67
C SER A 321 5.82 2.84 13.61
N PHE A 322 7.11 3.21 13.63
CA PHE A 322 7.73 3.98 14.71
C PHE A 322 7.70 5.51 14.58
N ASN A 323 7.53 6.06 13.38
CA ASN A 323 7.41 7.50 13.20
C ASN A 323 5.94 7.93 13.25
N HIS A 324 5.69 9.09 13.85
CA HIS A 324 4.35 9.61 14.07
C HIS A 324 4.22 10.97 13.40
N SER A 325 3.14 11.17 12.64
CA SER A 325 2.66 12.54 12.39
C SER A 325 2.40 13.24 13.71
N ASP A 326 2.56 14.55 13.72
CA ASP A 326 2.25 15.36 14.88
C ASP A 326 0.72 15.52 15.07
N ASP A 327 0.32 16.08 16.22
CA ASP A 327 -1.09 16.32 16.57
C ASP A 327 -1.81 17.26 15.58
N SER A 328 -1.01 17.93 14.79
CA SER A 328 -1.40 18.97 13.87
C SER A 328 -2.12 18.39 12.63
N TYR A 329 -1.66 17.25 12.12
CA TYR A 329 -2.37 16.51 11.09
C TYR A 329 -3.80 16.17 11.55
N ALA A 330 -3.94 15.77 12.81
CA ALA A 330 -5.23 15.44 13.36
C ALA A 330 -6.12 16.67 13.53
N ALA A 331 -5.56 17.83 13.89
CA ALA A 331 -6.28 19.10 13.91
C ALA A 331 -6.76 19.53 12.50
N TRP A 332 -5.94 19.30 11.46
CA TRP A 332 -6.32 19.54 10.08
C TRP A 332 -7.47 18.63 9.61
N ILE A 333 -7.40 17.33 9.93
CA ILE A 333 -8.50 16.39 9.64
C ILE A 333 -9.77 16.77 10.43
N SER A 334 -9.64 17.15 11.70
CA SER A 334 -10.74 17.47 12.62
C SER A 334 -11.41 18.83 12.41
N ASP A 335 -11.12 19.52 11.29
CA ASP A 335 -11.67 20.84 10.95
C ASP A 335 -11.45 21.93 12.02
N CYS A 336 -10.38 21.79 12.82
CA CYS A 336 -10.06 22.71 13.91
C CYS A 336 -9.22 23.91 13.45
N VAL A 337 -8.88 23.97 12.16
CA VAL A 337 -8.02 24.99 11.56
C VAL A 337 -8.68 25.58 10.31
N PRO A 338 -8.44 26.87 9.99
CA PRO A 338 -8.84 27.42 8.69
C PRO A 338 -8.27 26.59 7.54
N ASN A 339 -9.05 26.38 6.48
CA ASN A 339 -8.71 25.45 5.38
C ASN A 339 -8.48 24.01 5.87
N GLY A 340 -9.19 23.62 6.93
CA GLY A 340 -9.28 22.25 7.41
C GLY A 340 -9.85 21.33 6.36
N PHE A 341 -9.60 20.03 6.54
CA PHE A 341 -10.09 18.99 5.64
C PHE A 341 -11.63 19.02 5.47
N GLY A 342 -12.37 19.48 6.49
CA GLY A 342 -13.83 19.63 6.46
C GLY A 342 -14.36 20.66 5.48
N THR A 343 -13.51 21.55 4.97
CA THR A 343 -13.86 22.52 3.92
C THR A 343 -13.93 21.91 2.51
N LEU A 344 -13.38 20.70 2.32
CA LEU A 344 -13.43 19.99 1.05
C LEU A 344 -14.80 19.34 0.84
N VAL A 345 -15.25 19.21 -0.41
CA VAL A 345 -16.49 18.51 -0.76
C VAL A 345 -16.19 17.50 -1.85
N PHE A 346 -16.39 16.22 -1.55
CA PHE A 346 -16.16 15.09 -2.45
C PHE A 346 -17.51 14.46 -2.87
N PRO A 347 -18.17 14.98 -3.91
CA PRO A 347 -19.52 14.55 -4.30
C PRO A 347 -19.59 13.11 -4.81
N GLN A 348 -18.48 12.51 -5.21
CA GLN A 348 -18.40 11.13 -5.73
C GLN A 348 -17.69 10.15 -4.79
N LEU A 349 -17.25 10.60 -3.60
CA LEU A 349 -16.46 9.77 -2.71
C LEU A 349 -17.30 8.62 -2.15
N ALA A 350 -16.96 7.41 -2.56
CA ALA A 350 -17.60 6.17 -2.12
C ALA A 350 -16.81 5.53 -0.98
N THR A 351 -15.47 5.54 -1.03
CA THR A 351 -14.62 4.99 0.04
C THR A 351 -13.71 6.06 0.63
N PHE A 352 -13.81 6.23 1.95
CA PHE A 352 -12.91 7.10 2.71
C PHE A 352 -12.18 6.31 3.79
N ALA A 353 -10.85 6.27 3.68
CA ALA A 353 -9.99 5.63 4.65
C ALA A 353 -9.06 6.66 5.29
N VAL A 354 -9.25 6.95 6.57
CA VAL A 354 -8.43 7.92 7.30
C VAL A 354 -7.70 7.22 8.42
N GLY A 355 -6.46 7.61 8.68
CA GLY A 355 -5.73 7.20 9.85
C GLY A 355 -5.63 8.35 10.81
N LEU A 356 -5.76 8.10 12.11
CA LEU A 356 -5.46 9.05 13.15
C LEU A 356 -4.39 8.40 14.04
N ARG A 357 -3.50 9.20 14.63
CA ARG A 357 -2.54 8.71 15.62
C ARG A 357 -2.62 9.61 16.83
N GLU A 358 -2.70 8.99 18.01
CA GLU A 358 -2.53 9.67 19.30
C GLU A 358 -1.09 9.56 19.76
N HIS A 359 -0.48 10.68 20.17
CA HIS A 359 0.86 10.65 20.74
C HIS A 359 0.77 10.24 22.23
N PRO A 360 1.14 9.00 22.60
CA PRO A 360 0.79 8.43 23.91
C PRO A 360 1.54 9.08 25.09
N LYS A 361 2.66 9.76 24.84
CA LYS A 361 3.57 10.28 25.89
C LYS A 361 3.56 11.80 26.12
N ARG A 362 2.99 12.59 25.20
CA ARG A 362 3.12 14.07 25.29
C ARG A 362 1.81 14.75 25.66
N HIS A 363 0.67 14.15 25.34
CA HIS A 363 -0.63 14.67 25.72
C HIS A 363 -1.54 13.54 26.20
N PRO A 364 -1.52 13.19 27.50
CA PRO A 364 -2.62 12.44 28.10
C PRO A 364 -3.98 13.17 27.96
N ASP A 365 -3.95 14.44 27.54
CA ASP A 365 -5.13 15.24 27.30
C ASP A 365 -5.18 15.78 25.85
N TRP A 366 -5.45 14.93 24.86
CA TRP A 366 -6.11 15.43 23.64
C TRP A 366 -7.40 16.20 24.02
N SER A 367 -8.04 15.80 25.13
CA SER A 367 -9.10 16.50 25.86
C SER A 367 -8.77 17.94 26.31
N ARG A 368 -7.49 18.37 26.31
CA ARG A 368 -7.10 19.76 26.61
C ARG A 368 -7.00 20.62 25.35
N TRP A 369 -6.55 20.06 24.23
CA TRP A 369 -6.33 20.82 22.98
C TRP A 369 -7.60 20.92 22.15
N ALA A 370 -8.27 19.79 21.96
CA ALA A 370 -9.67 19.79 21.65
C ALA A 370 -10.38 20.14 22.96
N GLY A 371 -10.92 21.35 23.10
CA GLY A 371 -12.05 21.51 24.02
C GLY A 371 -13.00 20.33 23.81
N ARG A 372 -13.64 19.80 24.87
CA ARG A 372 -14.38 18.51 24.93
C ARG A 372 -15.30 18.15 23.73
N ASN A 373 -15.49 19.05 22.78
CA ASN A 373 -16.37 18.98 21.63
C ASN A 373 -15.64 18.92 20.27
N ALA A 374 -14.31 18.84 20.17
CA ALA A 374 -13.68 18.72 18.84
C ALA A 374 -13.96 17.33 18.26
N LYS A 375 -14.61 17.32 17.09
CA LYS A 375 -14.96 16.10 16.38
C LYS A 375 -13.72 15.55 15.69
N PRO A 376 -13.43 14.23 15.80
CA PRO A 376 -12.21 13.63 15.24
C PRO A 376 -12.17 13.62 13.70
N VAL A 377 -13.31 13.82 13.05
CA VAL A 377 -13.48 13.89 11.60
C VAL A 377 -14.54 14.96 11.28
N PRO A 378 -14.52 15.55 10.08
CA PRO A 378 -15.52 16.56 9.72
C PRO A 378 -16.89 15.92 9.52
N ASN A 379 -17.89 16.74 9.18
CA ASN A 379 -19.22 16.21 8.88
C ASN A 379 -19.23 15.45 7.54
N LEU A 380 -18.98 14.13 7.59
CA LEU A 380 -18.85 13.27 6.41
C LEU A 380 -20.13 13.19 5.57
N SER A 381 -21.31 13.36 6.17
CA SER A 381 -22.58 13.43 5.44
C SER A 381 -22.68 14.64 4.50
N VAL A 382 -22.00 15.74 4.83
CA VAL A 382 -21.93 16.96 4.01
C VAL A 382 -20.73 16.88 3.06
N MET A 383 -19.58 16.47 3.60
CA MET A 383 -18.32 16.39 2.87
C MET A 383 -18.37 15.33 1.76
N ALA A 384 -19.00 14.19 2.01
CA ALA A 384 -19.03 13.02 1.14
C ALA A 384 -20.42 12.36 1.16
N PRO A 385 -21.43 12.97 0.52
CA PRO A 385 -22.82 12.53 0.60
C PRO A 385 -23.08 11.13 0.01
N LYS A 386 -22.17 10.63 -0.85
CA LYS A 386 -22.23 9.29 -1.46
C LYS A 386 -21.33 8.26 -0.77
N LEU A 387 -20.85 8.55 0.44
CA LEU A 387 -19.95 7.66 1.15
C LEU A 387 -20.65 6.34 1.48
N THR A 388 -20.15 5.24 0.91
CA THR A 388 -20.64 3.88 1.18
C THR A 388 -19.70 3.11 2.10
N ARG A 389 -18.40 3.43 2.13
CA ARG A 389 -17.42 2.75 2.98
C ARG A 389 -16.53 3.70 3.75
N PHE A 390 -16.45 3.51 5.06
CA PHE A 390 -15.60 4.27 5.96
C PHE A 390 -14.62 3.38 6.74
N ILE A 391 -13.33 3.74 6.74
CA ILE A 391 -12.26 2.94 7.36
C ILE A 391 -11.39 3.81 8.27
N MET A 392 -11.25 3.44 9.54
CA MET A 392 -10.40 4.11 10.54
C MET A 392 -9.71 3.11 11.48
N ASN A 393 -8.57 2.57 11.03
CA ASN A 393 -7.92 1.42 11.70
C ASN A 393 -6.65 1.75 12.50
N ASP A 394 -6.29 3.03 12.62
CA ASP A 394 -4.98 3.41 13.16
C ASP A 394 -5.04 3.90 14.60
N LEU A 395 -6.25 4.16 15.07
CA LEU A 395 -6.53 4.65 16.41
C LEU A 395 -7.62 3.80 17.03
N ALA A 396 -7.36 3.31 18.25
CA ALA A 396 -8.41 2.69 19.05
C ALA A 396 -9.32 3.77 19.63
N LEU A 397 -10.57 3.74 19.23
CA LEU A 397 -11.56 4.75 19.56
C LEU A 397 -12.30 4.37 20.85
N SER A 398 -12.55 5.36 21.71
CA SER A 398 -13.48 5.22 22.83
C SER A 398 -14.92 5.17 22.33
N PHE A 399 -15.84 4.76 23.19
CA PHE A 399 -17.27 4.72 22.87
C PHE A 399 -17.82 6.11 22.51
N GLU A 400 -17.43 7.14 23.25
CA GLU A 400 -17.88 8.53 23.04
C GLU A 400 -17.41 9.04 21.69
N ARG A 401 -16.13 8.81 21.35
CA ARG A 401 -15.57 9.21 20.06
C ARG A 401 -16.22 8.47 18.89
N LEU A 402 -16.48 7.18 19.05
CA LEU A 402 -17.24 6.42 18.05
C LEU A 402 -18.64 7.01 17.88
N SER A 403 -19.33 7.37 18.96
CA SER A 403 -20.64 8.03 18.88
C SER A 403 -20.57 9.35 18.12
N ASP A 404 -19.55 10.17 18.36
CA ASP A 404 -19.35 11.43 17.64
C ASP A 404 -19.10 11.20 16.15
N ILE A 405 -18.24 10.23 15.79
CA ILE A 405 -17.96 9.86 14.39
C ILE A 405 -19.21 9.32 13.71
N LEU A 406 -19.92 8.37 14.34
CA LEU A 406 -21.12 7.78 13.76
C LEU A 406 -22.21 8.84 13.51
N GLY A 407 -22.24 9.89 14.33
CA GLY A 407 -23.12 11.05 14.14
C GLY A 407 -22.77 11.95 12.94
N THR A 408 -21.61 11.79 12.31
CA THR A 408 -21.21 12.54 11.11
C THR A 408 -21.34 11.75 9.82
N LEU A 409 -21.57 10.43 9.87
CA LEU A 409 -21.58 9.57 8.70
C LEU A 409 -22.84 9.79 7.83
N ALA A 410 -22.69 9.52 6.53
CA ALA A 410 -23.79 9.55 5.59
C ALA A 410 -24.79 8.39 5.88
N PRO A 411 -26.10 8.59 5.68
CA PRO A 411 -27.10 7.54 5.93
C PRO A 411 -26.99 6.33 4.97
N GLY A 412 -26.35 6.50 3.81
CA GLY A 412 -26.12 5.45 2.81
C GLY A 412 -24.88 4.59 3.04
N LEU A 413 -24.31 4.60 4.26
CA LEU A 413 -23.12 3.83 4.57
C LEU A 413 -23.41 2.32 4.58
N GLU A 414 -22.69 1.57 3.74
CA GLU A 414 -22.80 0.12 3.59
C GLU A 414 -21.71 -0.63 4.37
N GLY A 415 -20.54 -0.01 4.57
CA GLY A 415 -19.40 -0.65 5.22
C GLY A 415 -18.67 0.25 6.21
N ILE A 416 -18.38 -0.27 7.40
CA ILE A 416 -17.57 0.43 8.40
C ILE A 416 -16.49 -0.49 8.97
N GLU A 417 -15.27 0.04 9.04
CA GLU A 417 -14.10 -0.65 9.60
C GLU A 417 -13.37 0.28 10.59
N PHE A 418 -13.16 -0.17 11.82
CA PHE A 418 -12.48 0.63 12.84
C PHE A 418 -11.83 -0.20 13.96
N VAL A 419 -10.98 0.46 14.76
CA VAL A 419 -10.46 -0.12 16.04
C VAL A 419 -11.22 0.47 17.23
N ALA A 420 -11.78 -0.39 18.08
CA ALA A 420 -12.35 -0.03 19.37
C ALA A 420 -11.36 -0.27 20.52
N THR A 421 -11.32 0.66 21.48
CA THR A 421 -10.61 0.42 22.74
C THR A 421 -11.27 -0.71 23.52
N VAL A 422 -12.60 -0.71 23.61
CA VAL A 422 -13.38 -1.74 24.27
C VAL A 422 -14.52 -2.18 23.35
N LEU A 423 -14.63 -3.48 23.10
CA LEU A 423 -15.78 -4.09 22.47
C LEU A 423 -16.83 -4.38 23.55
N SER A 424 -17.95 -3.66 23.50
CA SER A 424 -19.07 -3.80 24.45
C SER A 424 -20.40 -4.01 23.72
N PRO A 425 -21.41 -4.59 24.36
CA PRO A 425 -22.73 -4.73 23.75
C PRO A 425 -23.38 -3.37 23.42
N GLN A 426 -23.09 -2.34 24.22
CA GLN A 426 -23.57 -0.97 23.99
C GLN A 426 -23.00 -0.39 22.69
N LEU A 427 -21.80 -0.80 22.25
CA LEU A 427 -21.26 -0.40 20.95
C LEU A 427 -22.13 -0.93 19.80
N PHE A 428 -22.65 -2.15 19.90
CA PHE A 428 -23.59 -2.69 18.91
C PHE A 428 -24.95 -1.95 18.96
N ASP A 429 -25.43 -1.59 20.15
CA ASP A 429 -26.64 -0.77 20.30
C ASP A 429 -26.47 0.61 19.62
N LEU A 430 -25.29 1.22 19.79
CA LEU A 430 -24.93 2.48 19.15
C LEU A 430 -24.84 2.34 17.63
N LEU A 431 -24.17 1.31 17.10
CA LEU A 431 -24.04 1.07 15.67
C LEU A 431 -25.40 0.79 15.01
N ALA A 432 -26.21 -0.10 15.60
CA ALA A 432 -27.54 -0.42 15.10
C ALA A 432 -28.46 0.81 15.03
N SER A 433 -28.34 1.74 15.99
CA SER A 433 -29.16 2.96 16.02
C SER A 433 -28.66 4.06 15.09
N LYS A 434 -27.34 4.20 14.91
CA LYS A 434 -26.74 5.30 14.13
C LYS A 434 -26.52 4.96 12.66
N VAL A 435 -26.21 3.71 12.35
CA VAL A 435 -25.88 3.24 10.99
C VAL A 435 -26.62 1.93 10.66
N PRO A 436 -27.97 1.91 10.73
CA PRO A 436 -28.77 0.69 10.52
C PRO A 436 -28.64 0.09 9.10
N SER A 437 -28.18 0.89 8.14
CA SER A 437 -27.96 0.49 6.73
C SER A 437 -26.65 -0.28 6.51
N VAL A 438 -25.73 -0.31 7.47
CA VAL A 438 -24.43 -0.98 7.31
C VAL A 438 -24.62 -2.48 7.12
N GLU A 439 -24.07 -2.98 6.00
CA GLU A 439 -24.06 -4.39 5.62
C GLU A 439 -22.75 -5.08 6.01
N MET A 440 -21.62 -4.35 6.04
CA MET A 440 -20.30 -4.85 6.43
C MET A 440 -19.80 -4.14 7.69
N LEU A 441 -19.60 -4.89 8.77
CA LEU A 441 -18.99 -4.39 10.00
C LEU A 441 -17.68 -5.11 10.27
N ALA A 442 -16.58 -4.37 10.34
CA ALA A 442 -15.28 -4.87 10.74
C ALA A 442 -14.74 -4.11 11.97
N VAL A 443 -14.59 -4.80 13.09
CA VAL A 443 -14.13 -4.22 14.36
C VAL A 443 -12.87 -4.93 14.81
N GLU A 444 -11.78 -4.20 14.91
CA GLU A 444 -10.64 -4.61 15.73
C GLU A 444 -10.86 -4.10 17.17
N TYR A 445 -10.54 -4.90 18.18
CA TYR A 445 -10.69 -4.47 19.57
C TYR A 445 -9.44 -4.74 20.41
N LYS A 446 -9.19 -3.86 21.40
CA LYS A 446 -8.11 -4.02 22.39
C LYS A 446 -8.55 -4.76 23.64
N ALA A 447 -9.78 -4.52 24.12
CA ALA A 447 -10.37 -5.19 25.28
C ALA A 447 -11.85 -5.55 25.06
N ILE A 448 -12.40 -6.42 25.89
CA ILE A 448 -13.82 -6.81 25.90
C ILE A 448 -14.41 -6.47 27.28
N SER A 449 -15.64 -5.96 27.30
CA SER A 449 -16.39 -5.63 28.52
C SER A 449 -17.89 -5.84 28.31
N ASP A 450 -18.62 -6.14 29.39
CA ASP A 450 -20.09 -6.24 29.43
C ASP A 450 -20.78 -4.89 29.66
N PHE A 451 -20.06 -3.90 30.17
CA PHE A 451 -20.50 -2.51 30.30
C PHE A 451 -19.49 -1.51 29.73
N ASN A 452 -19.92 -0.27 29.48
CA ASN A 452 -19.03 0.82 29.10
C ASN A 452 -18.22 1.27 30.33
N ILE A 453 -17.07 0.64 30.52
CA ILE A 453 -16.15 0.95 31.63
C ILE A 453 -15.21 2.07 31.20
N THR A 454 -15.22 3.19 31.92
CA THR A 454 -14.20 4.24 31.78
C THR A 454 -12.93 3.97 32.61
N SER A 455 -12.97 3.03 33.57
CA SER A 455 -11.85 2.66 34.44
C SER A 455 -11.01 1.47 33.96
N GLN A 456 -9.71 1.67 33.77
CA GLN A 456 -8.74 0.69 33.22
C GLN A 456 -8.50 -0.60 34.05
N ASN A 457 -9.20 -0.84 35.16
CA ASN A 457 -8.77 -1.80 36.20
C ASN A 457 -9.66 -3.03 36.40
N GLN A 458 -10.50 -3.43 35.45
CA GLN A 458 -11.30 -4.66 35.61
C GLN A 458 -11.02 -5.68 34.50
N GLY A 459 -10.83 -6.93 34.93
CA GLY A 459 -10.49 -8.05 34.06
C GLY A 459 -11.55 -8.25 32.98
N SER A 460 -11.10 -8.43 31.74
CA SER A 460 -11.95 -8.76 30.60
C SER A 460 -12.70 -10.07 30.83
N SER A 461 -14.02 -10.00 31.04
CA SER A 461 -14.87 -11.18 31.13
C SER A 461 -15.67 -11.35 29.84
N ALA A 462 -15.13 -12.13 28.90
CA ALA A 462 -15.86 -12.54 27.70
C ALA A 462 -17.24 -13.18 28.01
N PRO A 463 -17.43 -13.96 29.09
CA PRO A 463 -18.75 -14.49 29.46
C PRO A 463 -19.83 -13.43 29.65
N GLY A 464 -19.53 -12.33 30.35
CA GLY A 464 -20.50 -11.26 30.60
C GLY A 464 -20.92 -10.55 29.31
N PHE A 465 -19.94 -10.25 28.44
CA PHE A 465 -20.21 -9.70 27.11
C PHE A 465 -21.13 -10.61 26.30
N LEU A 466 -20.88 -11.92 26.31
CA LEU A 466 -21.70 -12.88 25.56
C LEU A 466 -23.13 -12.98 26.08
N GLU A 467 -23.31 -13.08 27.39
CA GLU A 467 -24.64 -13.11 28.01
C GLU A 467 -25.43 -11.85 27.66
N ALA A 468 -24.78 -10.69 27.77
CA ALA A 468 -25.36 -9.40 27.43
C ALA A 468 -25.68 -9.26 25.92
N MET A 469 -24.86 -9.82 25.02
CA MET A 469 -25.17 -9.86 23.58
C MET A 469 -26.35 -10.78 23.28
N ARG A 470 -26.42 -11.97 23.90
CA ARG A 470 -27.55 -12.90 23.73
C ARG A 470 -28.87 -12.35 24.23
N ALA A 471 -28.85 -11.41 25.17
CA ALA A 471 -30.05 -10.71 25.63
C ALA A 471 -30.57 -9.66 24.62
N ARG A 472 -29.79 -9.30 23.59
CA ARG A 472 -30.12 -8.24 22.62
C ARG A 472 -30.61 -8.82 21.30
N ARG A 473 -31.43 -8.05 20.60
CA ARG A 473 -31.89 -8.37 19.24
C ARG A 473 -31.81 -7.11 18.38
N TYR A 474 -31.27 -7.26 17.18
CA TYR A 474 -31.14 -6.18 16.20
C TYR A 474 -31.95 -6.48 14.93
N PRO A 475 -33.29 -6.53 15.02
CA PRO A 475 -34.12 -7.01 13.91
C PRO A 475 -34.11 -6.11 12.67
N HIS A 476 -33.74 -4.84 12.83
CA HIS A 476 -33.77 -3.82 11.78
C HIS A 476 -32.38 -3.46 11.23
N TRP A 477 -31.32 -4.12 11.70
CA TRP A 477 -29.97 -3.85 11.22
C TRP A 477 -29.68 -4.75 10.02
N ASN A 478 -29.37 -4.14 8.86
CA ASN A 478 -29.10 -4.84 7.59
C ASN A 478 -27.73 -5.52 7.52
N LEU A 479 -27.15 -5.91 8.66
CA LEU A 479 -25.82 -6.48 8.70
C LEU A 479 -25.78 -7.83 7.98
N LYS A 480 -24.87 -7.98 7.01
CA LYS A 480 -24.67 -9.21 6.23
C LYS A 480 -23.30 -9.84 6.50
N LEU A 481 -22.28 -9.04 6.77
CA LEU A 481 -20.91 -9.49 7.02
C LEU A 481 -20.38 -8.93 8.33
N LEU A 482 -19.96 -9.82 9.23
CA LEU A 482 -19.35 -9.47 10.51
C LEU A 482 -17.91 -9.96 10.56
N ARG A 483 -16.99 -9.05 10.89
CA ARG A 483 -15.59 -9.33 11.19
C ARG A 483 -15.22 -8.71 12.53
N ILE A 484 -14.86 -9.55 13.51
CA ILE A 484 -14.33 -9.10 14.80
C ILE A 484 -12.93 -9.67 14.96
N THR A 485 -11.95 -8.80 15.18
CA THR A 485 -10.54 -9.17 15.27
C THR A 485 -9.89 -8.61 16.51
N THR A 486 -8.79 -9.23 16.94
CA THR A 486 -7.93 -8.71 17.99
C THR A 486 -6.48 -8.74 17.53
N MET A 487 -5.68 -7.77 17.97
CA MET A 487 -4.26 -7.72 17.66
C MET A 487 -3.56 -8.94 18.27
N SER A 488 -2.95 -9.76 17.43
CA SER A 488 -2.22 -10.94 17.89
C SER A 488 -0.74 -10.62 18.11
N SER A 489 0.00 -11.59 18.67
CA SER A 489 1.44 -11.46 18.92
C SER A 489 2.28 -11.25 17.65
N CYS A 490 1.76 -11.59 16.46
CA CYS A 490 2.46 -11.36 15.19
C CYS A 490 2.32 -9.90 14.69
N GLY A 491 1.58 -9.05 15.42
CA GLY A 491 1.30 -7.68 15.01
C GLY A 491 0.27 -7.55 13.88
N GLN A 492 -0.50 -8.60 13.60
CA GLN A 492 -1.63 -8.57 12.67
C GLN A 492 -2.94 -8.91 13.39
N PRO A 493 -4.07 -8.31 12.96
CA PRO A 493 -5.39 -8.61 13.52
C PRO A 493 -5.84 -10.02 13.13
N HIS A 494 -6.15 -10.84 14.13
CA HIS A 494 -6.66 -12.19 13.95
C HIS A 494 -8.17 -12.26 14.20
N PRO A 495 -8.95 -12.96 13.35
CA PRO A 495 -10.39 -13.13 13.56
C PRO A 495 -10.68 -13.91 14.83
N ASN A 496 -11.57 -13.39 15.68
CA ASN A 496 -12.10 -14.11 16.83
C ASN A 496 -13.41 -14.80 16.44
N VAL A 497 -13.28 -15.97 15.80
CA VAL A 497 -14.42 -16.71 15.22
C VAL A 497 -15.47 -17.07 16.27
N TRP A 498 -15.04 -17.45 17.47
CA TRP A 498 -15.97 -17.78 18.56
C TRP A 498 -16.81 -16.56 18.96
N LEU A 499 -16.19 -15.39 19.11
CA LEU A 499 -16.89 -14.17 19.46
C LEU A 499 -17.85 -13.72 18.34
N MET A 500 -17.42 -13.80 17.08
CA MET A 500 -18.26 -13.49 15.92
C MET A 500 -19.50 -14.39 15.87
N LYS A 501 -19.35 -15.70 16.09
CA LYS A 501 -20.48 -16.65 16.10
C LYS A 501 -21.52 -16.29 17.16
N ASN A 502 -21.07 -16.01 18.39
CA ASN A 502 -22.01 -15.66 19.46
C ASN A 502 -22.63 -14.27 19.27
N ALA A 503 -21.88 -13.29 18.73
CA ALA A 503 -22.46 -12.00 18.38
C ALA A 503 -23.50 -12.13 17.25
N ALA A 504 -23.23 -12.99 16.26
CA ALA A 504 -24.10 -13.25 15.12
C ALA A 504 -25.52 -13.72 15.53
N GLU A 505 -25.67 -14.38 16.68
CA GLU A 505 -26.97 -14.82 17.23
C GLU A 505 -27.91 -13.66 17.60
N ALA A 506 -27.39 -12.43 17.77
CA ALA A 506 -28.19 -11.26 18.12
C ALA A 506 -28.87 -10.60 16.91
N PHE A 507 -28.53 -10.98 15.68
CA PHE A 507 -29.07 -10.38 14.45
C PHE A 507 -30.21 -11.22 13.87
N SER A 508 -31.15 -10.59 13.15
CA SER A 508 -32.30 -11.29 12.54
C SER A 508 -31.98 -11.95 11.21
N LEU A 509 -31.03 -11.40 10.46
CA LEU A 509 -30.57 -11.93 9.17
C LEU A 509 -29.41 -12.90 9.39
N GLU A 510 -29.24 -13.84 8.46
CA GLU A 510 -28.07 -14.72 8.47
C GLU A 510 -26.81 -13.89 8.18
N VAL A 511 -26.06 -13.59 9.25
CA VAL A 511 -24.81 -12.83 9.17
C VAL A 511 -23.67 -13.78 8.80
N GLN A 512 -23.05 -13.54 7.66
CA GLN A 512 -21.81 -14.21 7.27
C GLN A 512 -20.65 -13.75 8.16
N ILE A 513 -19.86 -14.71 8.62
CA ILE A 513 -18.68 -14.44 9.45
C ILE A 513 -17.43 -14.46 8.57
N ASP A 514 -16.70 -13.35 8.54
CA ASP A 514 -15.40 -13.28 7.86
C ASP A 514 -14.29 -13.84 8.75
N ALA A 515 -14.05 -15.15 8.63
CA ALA A 515 -12.98 -15.86 9.32
C ALA A 515 -11.64 -15.84 8.57
N THR A 516 -11.48 -15.01 7.52
CA THR A 516 -10.25 -15.00 6.73
C THR A 516 -9.07 -14.46 7.55
N TYR A 517 -7.95 -15.19 7.54
CA TYR A 517 -6.69 -14.72 8.13
C TYR A 517 -5.93 -13.93 7.08
N ARG A 518 -5.48 -12.72 7.45
CA ARG A 518 -4.60 -11.89 6.62
C ARG A 518 -3.11 -12.08 6.95
N CYS A 519 -2.77 -12.85 7.99
CA CYS A 519 -1.40 -13.22 8.35
C CYS A 519 -1.03 -14.63 7.83
N CYS A 520 0.26 -14.86 7.54
CA CYS A 520 0.84 -16.20 7.32
C CYS A 520 0.77 -17.12 8.56
N CYS A 521 0.36 -16.59 9.71
CA CYS A 521 0.19 -17.31 10.97
C CYS A 521 -0.85 -18.43 10.88
N GLY A 522 -1.81 -18.32 9.95
CA GLY A 522 -2.89 -19.29 9.78
C GLY A 522 -2.42 -20.69 9.41
N ASP A 523 -1.26 -20.82 8.76
CA ASP A 523 -0.71 -22.13 8.39
C ASP A 523 -0.23 -22.94 9.61
N ALA A 524 0.16 -22.25 10.70
CA ALA A 524 0.63 -22.88 11.93
C ALA A 524 -0.51 -23.34 12.87
N LEU A 525 -1.70 -22.75 12.75
CA LEU A 525 -2.87 -23.09 13.58
C LEU A 525 -3.71 -24.24 12.99
N ARG A 526 -3.47 -24.61 11.73
CA ARG A 526 -4.15 -25.73 11.06
C ARG A 526 -3.35 -27.04 11.09
N SER A 527 -2.12 -27.00 11.58
CA SER A 527 -1.26 -28.18 11.79
C SER A 527 -1.36 -28.76 13.20
N THR A 528 -2.19 -28.17 14.06
CA THR A 528 -2.61 -28.67 15.38
C THR A 528 -4.08 -29.04 15.34
#